data_AF-A0A950SWT8-F1
#
_entry.id   AF-A0A950SWT8-F1
#
_cell.length_a   1.000
_cell.length_b   1.000
_cell.length_c   1.000
_cell.angle_alpha   90.00
_cell.angle_beta   90.00
_cell.angle_gamma   90.00
#
_symmetry.space_group_name_H-M   'P 1'
#
loop_
_entity.id
_entity.type
_entity.pdbx_description
1 polymer ?
#
loop_
_entity_poly.entity_id
_entity_poly.type
_entity_poly.pdbx_seq_one_letter_code
_entity_poly.pdbx_strand_id
1 'polypeptide(L)'
;MSEVADELFLMTNLSPRTTGLPMVVWVGPRYGARHDVRIKVMQAHGDRMDPGNLAVVAVRPTPYIVQGHLSAPDLRAVRRWIELNRAAILDHWNEVIDGAELVQRLQRLP
;
A
#
# COMPACT_ATOMS: atom_id res chain seq x y z
N MET A 1 6.12 -3.55 21.35
CA MET A 1 5.80 -2.91 20.06
C MET A 1 4.38 -3.36 19.68
N SER A 2 3.59 -2.54 18.98
CA SER A 2 2.22 -2.93 18.60
C SER A 2 2.25 -3.93 17.43
N GLU A 3 1.33 -4.89 17.40
CA GLU A 3 1.20 -5.90 16.32
C GLU A 3 1.19 -5.28 14.91
N VAL A 4 0.54 -4.12 14.73
CA VAL A 4 0.55 -3.37 13.46
C VAL A 4 1.94 -2.92 13.05
N ALA A 5 2.77 -2.48 13.99
CA ALA A 5 4.13 -2.05 13.68
C ALA A 5 4.97 -3.25 13.23
N ASP A 6 4.81 -4.39 13.88
CA ASP A 6 5.48 -5.65 13.52
C ASP A 6 5.06 -6.13 12.12
N GLU A 7 3.78 -5.99 11.74
CA GLU A 7 3.31 -6.23 10.36
C GLU A 7 4.03 -5.32 9.35
N LEU A 8 4.14 -4.01 9.64
CA LEU A 8 4.76 -3.06 8.72
C LEU A 8 6.24 -3.34 8.46
N PHE A 9 6.96 -3.93 9.43
CA PHE A 9 8.37 -4.32 9.25
C PHE A 9 8.57 -5.38 8.16
N LEU A 10 7.53 -6.12 7.81
CA LEU A 10 7.56 -7.14 6.75
C LEU A 10 7.15 -6.60 5.37
N MET A 11 6.83 -5.30 5.27
CA MET A 11 6.29 -4.69 4.06
C MET A 11 7.28 -3.72 3.41
N THR A 12 7.14 -3.56 2.10
CA THR A 12 7.85 -2.52 1.35
C THR A 12 7.17 -1.17 1.58
N ASN A 13 7.86 -0.22 2.19
CA ASN A 13 7.39 1.15 2.43
C ASN A 13 7.75 2.07 1.25
N LEU A 14 6.75 2.76 0.71
CA LEU A 14 6.87 3.53 -0.53
C LEU A 14 6.54 5.00 -0.25
N SER A 15 7.52 5.87 -0.47
CA SER A 15 7.38 7.32 -0.26
C SER A 15 6.49 7.99 -1.32
N PRO A 16 5.89 9.16 -1.04
CA PRO A 16 5.29 10.05 -2.02
C PRO A 16 6.11 10.22 -3.31
N ARG A 17 7.43 10.36 -3.20
CA ARG A 17 8.33 10.50 -4.35
C ARG A 17 8.36 9.26 -5.25
N THR A 18 8.18 8.07 -4.66
CA THR A 18 8.15 6.79 -5.38
C THR A 18 6.80 6.55 -6.05
N THR A 19 5.70 6.93 -5.39
CA THR A 19 4.34 6.58 -5.82
C THR A 19 3.59 7.69 -6.54
N GLY A 20 3.99 8.95 -6.33
CA GLY A 20 3.20 10.14 -6.72
C GLY A 20 1.96 10.36 -5.84
N LEU A 21 1.75 9.56 -4.79
CA LEU A 21 0.69 9.79 -3.81
C LEU A 21 1.10 10.88 -2.82
N PRO A 22 0.14 11.57 -2.17
CA PRO A 22 0.47 12.58 -1.17
C PRO A 22 0.96 11.99 0.17
N MET A 23 1.06 10.66 0.30
CA MET A 23 1.40 9.97 1.54
C MET A 23 2.23 8.69 1.32
N VAL A 24 2.79 8.14 2.40
CA VAL A 24 3.45 6.83 2.42
C VAL A 24 2.41 5.71 2.31
N VAL A 25 2.76 4.65 1.57
CA VAL A 25 2.01 3.39 1.53
C VAL A 25 2.92 2.19 1.81
N TRP A 26 2.35 1.11 2.31
CA TRP A 26 3.04 -0.16 2.51
C TRP A 26 2.38 -1.24 1.67
N VAL A 27 3.20 -1.96 0.92
CA VAL A 27 2.80 -3.13 0.14
C VAL A 27 3.58 -4.32 0.66
N GLY A 28 2.86 -5.33 1.14
CA GLY A 28 3.44 -6.53 1.72
C GLY A 28 3.16 -7.75 0.85
N PRO A 29 4.02 -8.78 0.92
CA PRO A 29 3.71 -10.11 0.42
C PRO A 29 2.66 -10.80 1.29
N ARG A 30 2.14 -11.95 0.84
CA ARG A 30 1.07 -12.67 1.53
C ARG A 30 1.52 -13.27 2.86
N TYR A 31 2.66 -13.96 2.92
CA TYR A 31 3.22 -14.55 4.16
C TYR A 31 2.19 -15.26 5.05
N GLY A 32 1.33 -16.08 4.46
CA GLY A 32 0.31 -16.84 5.18
C GLY A 32 -0.94 -16.05 5.63
N ALA A 33 -1.11 -14.81 5.17
CA ALA A 33 -2.28 -13.99 5.46
C ALA A 33 -3.61 -14.72 5.12
N ARG A 34 -4.58 -14.59 6.03
CA ARG A 34 -5.94 -15.16 5.90
C ARG A 34 -6.89 -14.29 5.09
N HIS A 35 -6.50 -13.05 4.81
CA HIS A 35 -7.25 -12.12 3.96
C HIS A 35 -6.64 -12.04 2.55
N ASP A 36 -7.41 -11.55 1.58
CA ASP A 36 -6.88 -11.20 0.27
C ASP A 36 -5.98 -9.95 0.32
N VAL A 37 -5.35 -9.62 -0.80
CA VAL A 37 -4.38 -8.52 -0.96
C VAL A 37 -4.89 -7.17 -0.45
N ARG A 38 -4.10 -6.57 0.44
CA ARG A 38 -4.33 -5.26 1.05
C ARG A 38 -3.04 -4.47 1.09
N ILE A 39 -3.16 -3.15 1.03
CA ILE A 39 -2.08 -2.22 1.32
C ILE A 39 -2.45 -1.38 2.55
N LYS A 40 -1.43 -0.89 3.26
CA LYS A 40 -1.60 0.10 4.32
C LYS A 40 -1.29 1.47 3.76
N VAL A 41 -2.06 2.47 4.13
CA VAL A 41 -1.94 3.84 3.60
C VAL A 41 -1.91 4.80 4.77
N MET A 42 -0.90 5.66 4.84
CA MET A 42 -0.90 6.75 5.82
C MET A 42 -2.09 7.68 5.59
N GLN A 43 -2.82 8.02 6.65
CA GLN A 43 -3.88 9.02 6.52
C GLN A 43 -3.32 10.45 6.49
N ALA A 44 -2.17 10.68 7.11
CA ALA A 44 -1.45 11.95 7.04
C ALA A 44 -0.65 12.07 5.73
N HIS A 45 -0.61 13.27 5.15
CA HIS A 45 0.23 13.58 3.99
C HIS A 45 1.71 13.71 4.38
N GLY A 46 2.59 13.57 3.37
CA GLY A 46 4.04 13.65 3.49
C GLY A 46 4.71 12.31 3.77
N ASP A 47 5.95 12.37 4.24
CA ASP A 47 6.81 11.21 4.51
C ASP A 47 6.64 10.64 5.94
N ARG A 48 5.70 11.18 6.73
CA ARG A 48 5.49 10.74 8.12
C ARG A 48 5.01 9.29 8.15
N MET A 49 5.65 8.45 8.96
CA MET A 49 5.24 7.08 9.21
C MET A 49 4.74 6.94 10.65
N ASP A 50 3.48 6.58 10.82
CA ASP A 50 2.84 6.39 12.13
C ASP A 50 1.92 5.16 12.06
N PRO A 51 2.32 4.02 12.66
CA PRO A 51 1.53 2.79 12.62
C PRO A 51 0.11 2.94 13.21
N GLY A 52 -0.11 3.96 14.06
CA GLY A 52 -1.42 4.26 14.64
C GLY A 52 -2.36 5.04 13.71
N ASN A 53 -1.89 5.51 12.56
CA ASN A 53 -2.65 6.42 11.68
C ASN A 53 -2.73 5.91 10.22
N LEU A 54 -3.23 4.68 10.08
CA LEU A 54 -3.33 3.99 8.80
C LEU A 54 -4.79 3.78 8.36
N ALA A 55 -5.00 3.80 7.06
CA ALA A 55 -6.13 3.14 6.41
C ALA A 55 -5.66 1.83 5.77
N VAL A 56 -6.55 0.84 5.73
CA VAL A 56 -6.33 -0.44 5.06
C VAL A 56 -7.17 -0.47 3.80
N VAL A 57 -6.53 -0.64 2.65
CA VAL A 57 -7.19 -0.64 1.34
C VAL A 57 -7.01 -2.01 0.68
N ALA A 58 -8.12 -2.68 0.41
CA ALA A 58 -8.11 -3.91 -0.39
C ALA A 58 -7.86 -3.57 -1.87
N VAL A 59 -7.15 -4.44 -2.59
CA VAL A 59 -6.80 -4.23 -4.01
C VAL A 59 -7.81 -4.86 -4.97
N ARG A 60 -8.47 -5.95 -4.58
CA ARG A 60 -9.43 -6.70 -5.40
C ARG A 60 -10.80 -6.79 -4.71
N PRO A 61 -11.92 -6.92 -5.47
CA PRO A 61 -11.98 -6.91 -6.94
C PRO A 61 -11.70 -5.53 -7.56
N THR A 62 -12.16 -4.46 -6.90
CA THR A 62 -11.82 -3.05 -7.21
C THR A 62 -11.42 -2.36 -5.90
N PRO A 63 -10.47 -1.42 -5.86
CA PRO A 63 -9.91 -1.01 -4.58
C PRO A 63 -10.90 -0.27 -3.67
N TYR A 64 -10.97 -0.69 -2.40
CA TYR A 64 -11.90 -0.16 -1.40
C TYR A 64 -11.29 -0.14 0.00
N ILE A 65 -11.79 0.75 0.85
CA ILE A 65 -11.35 0.86 2.24
C ILE A 65 -11.96 -0.29 3.04
N VAL A 66 -11.11 -1.04 3.73
CA VAL A 66 -11.49 -2.11 4.67
C VAL A 66 -11.55 -1.56 6.10
N GLN A 67 -10.63 -0.65 6.44
CA GLN A 67 -10.52 -0.06 7.78
C GLN A 67 -9.88 1.32 7.69
N GLY A 68 -10.21 2.20 8.65
CA GLY A 68 -9.71 3.57 8.69
C GLY A 68 -10.44 4.46 7.69
N HIS A 69 -9.87 5.64 7.44
CA HIS A 69 -10.52 6.65 6.61
C HIS A 69 -9.50 7.32 5.69
N LEU A 70 -9.95 7.74 4.51
CA LEU A 70 -9.23 8.61 3.60
C LEU A 70 -10.20 9.66 3.10
N SER A 71 -9.71 10.86 2.83
CA SER A 71 -10.53 11.87 2.14
C SER A 71 -10.94 11.35 0.75
N ALA A 72 -12.04 11.86 0.19
CA ALA A 72 -12.47 11.44 -1.14
C ALA A 72 -11.40 11.69 -2.24
N PRO A 73 -10.66 12.82 -2.25
CA PRO A 73 -9.50 13.00 -3.13
C PRO A 73 -8.41 11.94 -2.93
N ASP A 74 -8.03 11.66 -1.68
CA ASP A 74 -6.97 10.70 -1.38
C ASP A 74 -7.36 9.28 -1.81
N LEU A 75 -8.58 8.85 -1.53
CA LEU A 75 -9.07 7.54 -1.96
C LEU A 75 -9.07 7.42 -3.49
N ARG A 76 -9.40 8.49 -4.23
CA ARG A 76 -9.32 8.49 -5.69
C ARG A 76 -7.88 8.33 -6.18
N ALA A 77 -6.94 9.05 -5.57
CA ALA A 77 -5.52 8.94 -5.91
C ALA A 77 -4.99 7.53 -5.62
N VAL A 78 -5.27 6.99 -4.43
CA VAL A 78 -4.87 5.63 -4.04
C VAL A 78 -5.48 4.58 -4.97
N ARG A 79 -6.77 4.68 -5.31
CA ARG A 79 -7.41 3.79 -6.29
C ARG A 79 -6.70 3.82 -7.63
N ARG A 80 -6.43 5.02 -8.16
CA ARG A 80 -5.74 5.19 -9.45
C ARG A 80 -4.34 4.58 -9.41
N TRP A 81 -3.60 4.81 -8.33
CA TRP A 81 -2.25 4.25 -8.17
C TRP A 81 -2.27 2.72 -8.06
N ILE A 82 -3.23 2.15 -7.32
CA ILE A 82 -3.41 0.69 -7.24
C ILE A 82 -3.74 0.11 -8.60
N GLU A 83 -4.67 0.70 -9.36
CA GLU A 83 -5.03 0.21 -10.70
C GLU A 83 -3.83 0.27 -11.66
N LEU A 84 -3.09 1.38 -11.63
CA LEU A 84 -1.88 1.55 -12.45
C LEU A 84 -0.82 0.48 -12.16
N ASN A 85 -0.71 0.06 -10.90
CA ASN A 85 0.33 -0.85 -10.42
C ASN A 85 -0.18 -2.25 -10.06
N ARG A 86 -1.41 -2.59 -10.47
CA ARG A 86 -2.13 -3.78 -10.02
C ARG A 86 -1.33 -5.05 -10.22
N ALA A 87 -0.70 -5.21 -11.39
CA ALA A 87 0.10 -6.39 -11.72
C ALA A 87 1.29 -6.55 -10.75
N ALA A 88 2.10 -5.49 -10.58
CA ALA A 88 3.27 -5.54 -9.70
C ALA A 88 2.89 -5.78 -8.22
N ILE A 89 1.79 -5.15 -7.75
CA ILE A 89 1.27 -5.37 -6.39
C ILE A 89 0.84 -6.82 -6.20
N LEU A 90 0.16 -7.42 -7.19
CA LEU A 90 -0.28 -8.81 -7.13
C LEU A 90 0.88 -9.80 -7.23
N ASP A 91 1.87 -9.54 -8.08
CA ASP A 91 3.08 -10.36 -8.18
C ASP A 91 3.83 -10.36 -6.85
N HIS A 92 3.97 -9.18 -6.21
CA HIS A 92 4.61 -9.09 -4.90
C HIS A 92 3.80 -9.78 -3.81
N TRP A 93 2.47 -9.58 -3.80
CA TRP A 93 1.57 -10.28 -2.88
C TRP A 93 1.67 -11.79 -3.00
N ASN A 94 1.73 -12.32 -4.22
CA ASN A 94 1.83 -13.75 -4.49
C ASN A 94 3.27 -14.29 -4.40
N GLU A 95 4.21 -13.49 -3.90
CA GLU A 95 5.61 -13.89 -3.67
C GLU A 95 6.32 -14.31 -4.98
N VAL A 96 5.89 -13.76 -6.13
CA VAL A 96 6.52 -13.93 -7.44
C VAL A 96 7.70 -12.98 -7.62
N ILE A 97 7.63 -11.80 -6.99
CA ILE A 97 8.70 -10.80 -7.00
C ILE A 97 8.96 -10.27 -5.58
N ASP A 98 10.20 -9.89 -5.32
CA ASP A 98 10.58 -9.26 -4.05
C ASP A 98 10.24 -7.76 -3.99
N GLY A 99 10.59 -7.11 -2.87
CA GLY A 99 10.34 -5.68 -2.69
C GLY A 99 11.18 -4.78 -3.60
N ALA A 100 12.38 -5.20 -3.99
CA ALA A 100 13.25 -4.43 -4.87
C ALA A 100 12.72 -4.45 -6.32
N GLU A 101 12.32 -5.63 -6.79
CA GLU A 101 11.65 -5.80 -8.08
C GLU A 101 10.30 -5.08 -8.13
N LEU A 102 9.52 -5.10 -7.04
CA LEU A 102 8.31 -4.29 -6.92
C LEU A 102 8.64 -2.82 -7.21
N VAL A 103 9.61 -2.24 -6.50
CA VAL A 103 10.01 -0.83 -6.68
C VAL A 103 10.42 -0.51 -8.12
N GLN A 104 11.13 -1.42 -8.79
CA GLN A 104 11.52 -1.23 -10.19
C GLN A 104 10.34 -1.24 -11.16
N ARG A 105 9.28 -2.01 -10.86
CA ARG A 105 8.08 -2.13 -11.72
C ARG A 105 7.03 -1.07 -11.45
N LEU A 106 7.10 -0.37 -10.32
CA LEU A 106 6.12 0.65 -9.96
C LEU A 106 6.17 1.84 -10.91
N GLN A 107 4.99 2.31 -11.27
CA GLN A 107 4.74 3.56 -11.95
C GLN A 107 4.17 4.57 -10.94
N ARG A 108 4.76 5.76 -10.92
CA ARG A 108 4.26 6.87 -10.11
C ARG A 108 3.07 7.55 -10.78
N LEU A 109 2.18 8.15 -9.99
CA LEU A 109 1.21 9.11 -10.51
C LEU A 109 1.93 10.38 -10.99
N PRO A 110 1.40 11.04 -12.05
CA PRO A 110 1.94 12.29 -12.57
C PRO A 110 1.77 13.46 -11.59
#